data_AF-A0A6G0ZK81-F1
#
_entry.id   AF-A0A6G0ZK81-F1
#
_cell.length_a   1.000
_cell.length_b   1.000
_cell.length_c   1.000
_cell.angle_alpha   90.00
_cell.angle_beta   90.00
_cell.angle_gamma   90.00
#
_symmetry.space_group_name_H-M   'P 1'
#
loop_
_entity.id
_entity.type
_entity.pdbx_description
1 polymer ?
#
loop_
_entity_poly.entity_id
_entity_poly.type
_entity_poly.pdbx_seq_one_letter_code
_entity_poly.pdbx_strand_id
1 'polypeptide(L)'
;MMMSLLWYYRPEHTKQGRLKEDMPDELFASKHRDVNSVACIDDRCYVLTFNEYCRHRKHMKSVQENLVLCKAVVPPLSEANPRARQLPAAGAPTDLIFFCRRVYDCRQKRLLKKPTL
;
A
#
# COMPACT_ATOMS: atom_id res chain seq x y z
N MET A 1 -20.91 -14.59 9.56
CA MET A 1 -19.67 -15.19 9.01
C MET A 1 -18.47 -14.52 9.68
N MET A 2 -17.46 -15.28 10.08
CA MET A 2 -16.23 -14.76 10.68
C MET A 2 -15.08 -14.74 9.66
N MET A 3 -14.14 -13.82 9.80
CA MET A 3 -12.98 -13.68 8.93
C MET A 3 -11.70 -13.49 9.75
N SER A 4 -10.63 -14.20 9.37
CA SER A 4 -9.29 -13.96 9.90
C SER A 4 -8.65 -12.74 9.25
N LEU A 5 -7.99 -11.90 10.04
CA LEU A 5 -7.41 -10.64 9.63
C LEU A 5 -5.91 -10.58 9.94
N LEU A 6 -5.21 -9.76 9.15
CA LEU A 6 -3.89 -9.23 9.50
C LEU A 6 -3.97 -7.71 9.50
N TRP A 7 -3.55 -7.10 10.60
CA TRP A 7 -3.70 -5.66 10.79
C TRP A 7 -2.61 -4.85 10.08
N TYR A 8 -3.04 -3.75 9.47
CA TYR A 8 -2.20 -2.63 9.12
C TYR A 8 -2.33 -1.53 10.19
N TYR A 9 -1.25 -0.79 10.40
CA TYR A 9 -1.22 0.35 11.31
C TYR A 9 -0.93 1.63 10.53
N ARG A 10 -1.62 2.71 10.89
CA ARG A 10 -1.21 4.05 10.49
C ARG A 10 -0.06 4.52 11.39
N PRO A 11 0.79 5.47 10.94
CA PRO A 11 1.87 5.99 11.75
C PRO A 11 1.44 6.47 13.14
N GLU A 12 0.28 7.10 13.25
CA GLU A 12 -0.30 7.59 14.50
C GLU A 12 -0.61 6.47 15.50
N HIS A 13 -0.84 5.25 15.02
CA HIS A 13 -1.16 4.09 15.87
C HIS A 13 0.09 3.36 16.37
N THR A 14 1.29 3.83 15.98
CA THR A 14 2.55 3.28 16.46
C THR A 14 3.02 4.00 17.71
N LYS A 15 3.91 3.37 18.49
CA LYS A 15 4.48 3.99 19.70
C LYS A 15 5.26 5.27 19.38
N GLN A 16 5.91 5.32 18.23
CA GLN A 16 6.70 6.47 17.76
C GLN A 16 5.82 7.61 17.27
N GLY A 17 4.55 7.36 16.97
CA GLY A 17 3.68 8.30 16.29
C GLY A 17 4.12 8.57 14.85
N ARG A 18 3.49 9.57 14.23
CA ARG A 18 3.83 10.01 12.87
C ARG A 18 5.14 10.80 12.89
N LEU A 19 6.07 10.40 12.03
CA LEU A 19 7.32 11.11 11.76
C LEU A 19 7.21 11.99 10.52
N LYS A 20 8.13 12.94 10.36
CA LYS A 20 8.17 13.86 9.20
C LYS A 20 8.32 13.17 7.85
N GLU A 21 8.92 11.98 7.83
CA GLU A 21 9.17 11.18 6.62
C GLU A 21 7.96 10.33 6.21
N ASP A 22 6.96 10.21 7.09
CA ASP A 22 5.80 9.37 6.87
C ASP A 22 4.80 10.09 5.98
N MET A 23 4.40 9.44 4.89
CA MET A 23 3.41 10.02 3.98
C MET A 23 1.99 9.85 4.55
N PRO A 24 1.04 10.73 4.16
CA PRO A 24 -0.36 10.63 4.59
C PRO A 24 -0.96 9.24 4.33
N ASP A 25 -0.72 8.68 3.14
CA ASP A 25 -1.29 7.41 2.67
C ASP A 25 -0.42 6.18 3.05
N GLU A 26 0.57 6.35 3.93
CA GLU A 26 1.47 5.27 4.34
C GLU A 26 0.83 4.39 5.42
N LEU A 27 0.88 3.08 5.20
CA LEU A 27 0.50 2.05 6.16
C LEU A 27 1.67 1.13 6.48
N PHE A 28 1.65 0.57 7.69
CA PHE A 28 2.62 -0.41 8.16
C PHE A 28 1.97 -1.77 8.33
N ALA A 29 2.40 -2.75 7.54
CA ALA A 29 1.93 -4.13 7.69
C ALA A 29 2.37 -4.71 9.04
N SER A 30 1.54 -5.55 9.68
CA SER A 30 1.90 -6.23 10.92
C SER A 30 1.61 -7.73 10.87
N LYS A 31 2.26 -8.49 11.76
CA LYS A 31 1.92 -9.91 12.02
C LYS A 31 0.79 -10.06 13.03
N HIS A 32 0.15 -8.97 13.45
CA HIS A 32 -1.00 -9.00 14.34
C HIS A 32 -2.19 -9.68 13.65
N ARG A 33 -2.55 -10.86 14.14
CA ARG A 33 -3.69 -11.66 13.69
C ARG A 33 -4.89 -11.44 14.58
N ASP A 34 -6.08 -11.45 13.98
CA ASP A 34 -7.35 -11.31 14.69
C ASP A 34 -8.47 -12.03 13.92
N VAL A 35 -9.66 -12.16 14.52
CA VAL A 35 -10.87 -12.69 13.89
C VAL A 35 -12.04 -11.77 14.18
N ASN A 36 -12.67 -11.21 13.14
CA ASN A 36 -13.83 -10.34 13.27
C ASN A 36 -15.00 -10.81 12.42
N SER A 37 -16.20 -10.33 12.74
CA SER A 37 -17.39 -10.53 11.91
C SER A 37 -17.21 -9.82 10.57
N VAL A 38 -17.63 -10.46 9.48
CA VAL A 38 -17.67 -9.84 8.14
C VAL A 38 -18.59 -8.60 8.12
N ALA A 39 -19.54 -8.51 9.06
CA ALA A 39 -20.40 -7.34 9.22
C ALA A 39 -19.65 -6.06 9.66
N CYS A 40 -18.38 -6.17 10.08
CA CYS A 40 -17.54 -5.04 10.47
C CYS A 40 -16.70 -4.47 9.31
N ILE A 41 -16.93 -4.92 8.08
CA ILE A 41 -16.22 -4.41 6.89
C ILE A 41 -17.02 -3.25 6.30
N ASP A 42 -16.43 -2.05 6.33
CA ASP A 42 -17.06 -0.86 5.75
C ASP A 42 -16.86 -0.78 4.24
N ASP A 43 -15.61 -0.90 3.77
CA ASP A 43 -15.28 -0.78 2.35
C ASP A 43 -13.96 -1.49 2.00
N ARG A 44 -13.65 -1.56 0.71
CA ARG A 44 -12.41 -2.08 0.13
C ARG A 44 -11.45 -0.95 -0.19
N CYS A 45 -10.20 -1.11 0.22
CA CYS A 45 -9.08 -0.26 -0.20
C CYS A 45 -7.98 -1.08 -0.88
N TYR A 46 -6.98 -0.36 -1.43
CA TYR A 46 -5.82 -0.93 -2.09
C TYR A 46 -4.56 -0.59 -1.31
N VAL A 47 -3.74 -1.60 -1.01
CA VAL A 47 -2.42 -1.40 -0.39
C VAL A 47 -1.34 -1.83 -1.37
N LEU A 48 -0.69 -0.83 -1.96
CA LEU A 48 0.36 -1.00 -2.96
C LEU A 48 1.72 -1.25 -2.32
N THR A 49 2.61 -1.95 -3.03
CA THR A 49 4.04 -1.82 -2.74
C THR A 49 4.51 -0.40 -3.06
N PHE A 50 5.60 0.04 -2.43
CA PHE A 50 6.12 1.39 -2.68
C PHE A 50 6.41 1.65 -4.17
N ASN A 51 6.96 0.67 -4.88
CA ASN A 51 7.26 0.80 -6.30
C ASN A 51 5.98 0.92 -7.15
N GLU A 52 4.93 0.16 -6.81
CA GLU A 52 3.63 0.27 -7.47
C GLU A 52 2.99 1.63 -7.22
N TYR A 53 3.02 2.11 -5.97
CA TYR A 53 2.52 3.43 -5.61
C TYR A 53 3.26 4.56 -6.32
N CYS A 54 4.60 4.50 -6.42
CA CYS A 54 5.39 5.48 -7.17
C CYS A 54 5.00 5.50 -8.65
N ARG A 55 4.81 4.33 -9.28
CA ARG A 55 4.34 4.24 -10.67
C ARG A 55 2.92 4.79 -10.83
N HIS A 56 2.03 4.46 -9.90
CA HIS A 56 0.65 4.95 -9.88
C HIS A 56 0.61 6.49 -9.79
N ARG A 57 1.33 7.08 -8.83
CA ARG A 57 1.42 8.54 -8.68
C ARG A 57 2.03 9.23 -9.89
N LYS A 58 3.07 8.64 -10.48
CA LYS A 58 3.66 9.17 -11.72
C LYS A 58 2.64 9.19 -12.85
N HIS A 59 1.87 8.11 -13.02
CA HIS A 59 0.83 8.02 -14.03
C HIS A 59 -0.28 9.05 -13.79
N MET A 60 -0.82 9.14 -12.57
CA MET A 60 -1.83 10.15 -12.22
C MET A 60 -1.35 11.57 -12.52
N LYS A 61 -0.12 11.90 -12.10
CA LYS A 61 0.48 13.21 -12.36
C LYS A 61 0.61 13.49 -13.86
N SER A 62 1.05 12.51 -14.65
CA SER A 62 1.14 12.69 -16.11
C SER A 62 -0.21 12.91 -16.78
N VAL A 63 -1.27 12.21 -16.33
CA VAL A 63 -2.62 12.41 -16.86
C VAL A 63 -3.13 13.81 -16.50
N GLN A 64 -2.93 14.23 -15.24
CA GLN A 64 -3.33 15.56 -14.78
C GLN A 64 -2.61 16.69 -15.54
N GLU A 65 -1.32 16.51 -15.84
CA GLU A 65 -0.49 17.51 -16.53
C GLU A 65 -0.52 17.34 -18.07
N ASN A 66 -1.32 16.42 -18.61
CA ASN A 66 -1.37 16.06 -20.03
C ASN A 66 0.02 15.74 -20.63
N LEU A 67 0.89 15.13 -19.82
CA LEU A 67 2.24 14.77 -20.23
C LEU A 67 2.25 13.42 -20.94
N VAL A 68 2.90 13.39 -22.10
CA VAL A 68 3.25 12.12 -22.76
C VAL A 68 4.46 11.53 -22.06
N LEU A 69 4.24 10.44 -21.32
CA LEU A 69 5.35 9.69 -20.73
C LEU A 69 6.22 9.09 -21.84
N CYS A 70 7.53 9.37 -21.80
CA CYS A 70 8.49 8.72 -22.67
C CYS A 70 8.34 7.19 -22.60
N LYS A 71 8.47 6.52 -23.76
CA LYS A 71 8.44 5.05 -23.84
C LYS A 71 9.45 4.46 -22.85
N ALA A 72 9.04 3.40 -22.16
CA ALA A 72 9.92 2.69 -21.25
C ALA A 72 11.17 2.21 -22.01
N VAL A 73 12.35 2.63 -21.54
CA VAL A 73 13.64 2.14 -22.07
C VAL A 73 13.92 0.71 -21.62
N VAL A 74 13.24 0.27 -20.56
CA VAL A 74 13.32 -1.09 -20.03
C VAL A 74 12.35 -1.98 -20.82
N PRO A 75 12.82 -3.12 -21.35
CA PRO A 75 11.96 -4.10 -22.00
C PRO A 75 10.82 -4.55 -21.07
N PRO A 76 9.63 -4.85 -21.62
CA PRO A 76 8.56 -5.42 -20.82
C PRO A 76 9.04 -6.73 -20.17
N LEU A 77 8.62 -6.97 -18.93
CA LEU A 77 8.89 -8.23 -18.27
C LEU A 77 8.23 -9.37 -19.06
N SER A 78 8.96 -10.47 -19.25
CA SER A 78 8.46 -11.65 -19.95
C SER A 78 7.24 -12.25 -19.27
N GLU A 79 7.12 -12.07 -17.95
CA GLU A 79 5.98 -12.53 -17.17
C GLU A 79 5.14 -11.35 -16.67
N ALA A 80 3.82 -11.52 -16.74
CA ALA A 80 2.88 -10.56 -16.20
C ALA A 80 3.05 -10.44 -14.68
N ASN A 81 3.01 -9.21 -14.16
CA ASN A 81 3.02 -8.98 -12.71
C ASN A 81 1.89 -9.81 -12.06
N PRO A 82 2.18 -10.77 -11.17
CA PRO A 82 1.14 -11.61 -10.56
C PRO A 82 0.14 -10.78 -9.73
N ARG A 83 0.54 -9.57 -9.31
CA ARG A 83 -0.32 -8.61 -8.59
C ARG A 83 -1.11 -7.68 -9.52
N ALA A 84 -1.02 -7.81 -10.84
CA ALA A 84 -1.70 -6.92 -11.78
C ALA A 84 -3.21 -6.87 -11.54
N ARG A 85 -3.85 -8.01 -11.20
CA ARG A 85 -5.28 -8.10 -10.87
C ARG A 85 -5.66 -7.42 -9.55
N GLN A 86 -4.68 -7.08 -8.72
CA GLN A 86 -4.86 -6.48 -7.40
C GLN A 86 -4.54 -4.98 -7.41
N LEU A 87 -4.14 -4.44 -8.57
CA LEU A 87 -3.92 -3.00 -8.73
C LEU A 87 -5.25 -2.27 -8.82
N PRO A 88 -5.31 -1.00 -8.38
CA PRO A 88 -6.47 -0.14 -8.58
C PRO A 88 -6.86 -0.06 -10.05
N ALA A 89 -8.16 -0.12 -10.32
CA ALA A 89 -8.69 0.15 -11.64
C ALA A 89 -8.48 1.64 -12.02
N ALA A 90 -8.52 1.93 -13.32
CA ALA A 90 -8.52 3.31 -13.78
C ALA A 90 -9.72 4.05 -13.20
N GLY A 91 -9.48 5.12 -12.43
CA GLY A 91 -10.52 5.91 -11.76
C GLY A 91 -10.83 5.50 -10.31
N ALA A 92 -10.08 4.58 -9.71
CA ALA A 92 -10.22 4.29 -8.28
C ALA A 92 -10.00 5.56 -7.42
N PRO A 93 -10.85 5.82 -6.40
CA PRO A 93 -10.69 6.97 -5.52
C PRO A 93 -9.33 6.98 -4.82
N THR A 94 -8.68 8.15 -4.76
CA THR A 94 -7.29 8.26 -4.26
C THR A 94 -7.20 8.03 -2.75
N ASP A 95 -8.25 8.36 -2.00
CA ASP A 95 -8.41 8.14 -0.57
C ASP A 95 -8.52 6.65 -0.18
N LEU A 96 -8.81 5.77 -1.16
CA LEU A 96 -8.80 4.32 -0.98
C LEU A 96 -7.48 3.67 -1.41
N ILE A 97 -6.46 4.46 -1.78
CA ILE A 97 -5.17 3.95 -2.27
C ILE A 97 -4.08 4.29 -1.26
N PHE A 98 -3.60 3.26 -0.59
CA PHE A 98 -2.52 3.33 0.38
C PHE A 98 -1.27 2.61 -0.14
N PHE A 99 -0.15 2.80 0.54
CA PHE A 99 1.07 2.03 0.26
C PHE A 99 1.76 1.54 1.52
N CYS A 100 2.55 0.48 1.35
CA CYS A 100 3.33 -0.13 2.43
C CYS A 100 4.79 -0.37 2.00
N ARG A 101 5.72 0.24 2.75
CA ARG A 101 7.18 0.06 2.59
C ARG A 101 7.90 -0.45 3.83
N ARG A 102 7.22 -0.53 4.97
CA ARG A 102 7.76 -0.95 6.28
C ARG A 102 6.79 -1.90 6.99
N VAL A 103 7.33 -2.69 7.92
CA VAL A 103 6.56 -3.64 8.74
C VAL A 103 6.61 -3.16 10.18
N TYR A 104 5.48 -3.15 10.88
CA TYR A 104 5.39 -2.82 12.29
C TYR A 104 5.31 -4.09 13.15
N ASP A 105 6.28 -4.26 14.03
CA ASP A 105 6.24 -5.26 15.09
C ASP A 105 5.43 -4.71 16.26
N CYS A 106 4.18 -5.14 16.36
CA CYS A 106 3.26 -4.69 17.41
C CYS A 106 3.64 -5.19 18.82
N ARG A 107 4.44 -6.26 18.92
CA ARG A 107 4.92 -6.83 20.19
C ARG A 107 6.12 -6.04 20.70
N GLN A 108 7.10 -5.80 19.83
CA GLN A 108 8.33 -5.07 20.16
C GLN A 108 8.19 -3.55 20.00
N LYS A 109 7.04 -3.05 19.53
CA LYS A 109 6.73 -1.63 19.33
C LYS A 109 7.78 -0.91 18.46
N ARG A 110 8.21 -1.56 17.37
CA ARG A 110 9.24 -1.03 16.46
C ARG A 110 8.91 -1.24 14.99
N LEU A 111 9.42 -0.34 14.16
CA LEU A 111 9.38 -0.47 12.71
C LEU A 111 10.58 -1.29 12.23
N LEU A 112 10.29 -2.23 11.34
CA LEU A 112 11.26 -3.03 10.61
C LEU A 112 11.30 -2.50 9.17
N LYS A 113 12.52 -2.31 8.64
CA LYS A 113 12.69 -2.18 7.18
C LYS A 113 12.22 -3.49 6.55
N LYS A 114 11.67 -3.43 5.33
CA LYS A 114 11.27 -4.65 4.61
C LYS A 114 12.44 -5.65 4.66
N PRO A 115 12.22 -6.91 5.07
CA PRO A 115 13.24 -7.92 4.90
C PRO A 115 13.60 -7.93 3.41
N THR A 116 14.89 -7.79 3.11
CA THR A 116 15.43 -8.16 1.80
C THR A 116 15.02 -9.61 1.59
N LEU A 117 14.19 -9.85 0.56
CA LEU A 117 13.95 -11.20 0.06
C LEU A 117 15.27 -11.80 -0.41
#